data_AF-A0A1M7S6K4-F1
#
_entry.id   AF-A0A1M7S6K4-F1
#
_cell.length_a   1.000
_cell.length_b   1.000
_cell.length_c   1.000
_cell.angle_alpha   90.00
_cell.angle_beta   90.00
_cell.angle_gamma   90.00
#
_symmetry.space_group_name_H-M   'P 1'
#
loop_
_entity.id
_entity.type
_entity.pdbx_description
1 polymer ?
#
loop_
_entity_poly.entity_id
_entity_poly.type
_entity_poly.pdbx_seq_one_letter_code
_entity_poly.pdbx_strand_id
1 'polypeptide(L)'
;MALSSIMTGALLSANTSRQIAHVQHATKKQMDGHAGVLDAEIKLDSSRGVDVTKKKEELEETQKKSAELAETTINTLTTANEDLKKATKEDLEAQRAEKAAEKKKAEKAAEKKKAEKEAAEERIEKAKVSTSESGEVSDEAASVSTEGTVLDGASIDIVSSGITVSTGAVSEPAGKNVDVKV
;
A
#
# COMPACT_ATOMS: atom_id res chain seq x y z
N MET A 1 -2.40 14.52 0.51
CA MET A 1 -2.25 13.56 -0.60
C MET A 1 -1.53 12.35 -0.06
N ALA A 2 -2.20 11.19 0.03
CA ALA A 2 -1.53 9.94 0.36
C ALA A 2 -0.76 9.46 -0.87
N LEU A 3 0.41 8.84 -0.68
CA LEU A 3 1.07 8.11 -1.77
C LEU A 3 0.23 6.89 -2.13
N SER A 4 0.06 6.62 -3.41
CA SER A 4 -0.55 5.37 -3.86
C SER A 4 0.38 4.18 -3.63
N SER A 5 -0.18 2.98 -3.69
CA SER A 5 0.60 1.73 -3.65
C SER A 5 1.65 1.67 -4.78
N ILE A 6 1.29 2.15 -5.98
CA ILE A 6 2.18 2.23 -7.15
C ILE A 6 3.39 3.11 -6.86
N MET A 7 3.15 4.33 -6.33
CA MET A 7 4.23 5.25 -5.94
C MET A 7 5.09 4.72 -4.80
N THR A 8 4.45 4.10 -3.81
CA THR A 8 5.17 3.54 -2.66
C THR A 8 6.12 2.42 -3.11
N GLY A 9 5.66 1.52 -3.97
CA GLY A 9 6.49 0.45 -4.53
C GLY A 9 7.64 0.97 -5.39
N ALA A 10 7.37 1.94 -6.26
CA ALA A 10 8.40 2.52 -7.13
C ALA A 10 9.49 3.27 -6.34
N LEU A 11 9.12 4.03 -5.30
CA LEU A 11 10.08 4.72 -4.43
C LEU A 11 10.92 3.73 -3.62
N LEU A 12 10.32 2.64 -3.14
CA LEU A 12 11.07 1.59 -2.45
C LEU A 12 12.07 0.92 -3.40
N SER A 13 11.64 0.57 -4.61
CA SER A 13 12.52 0.00 -5.65
C SER A 13 13.68 0.95 -5.97
N ALA A 14 13.39 2.23 -6.22
CA ALA A 14 14.42 3.23 -6.48
C ALA A 14 15.37 3.42 -5.28
N ASN A 15 14.89 3.26 -4.05
CA ASN A 15 15.75 3.30 -2.88
C ASN A 15 16.74 2.13 -2.85
N THR A 16 16.26 0.92 -3.11
CA THR A 16 17.11 -0.28 -3.22
C THR A 16 18.14 -0.14 -4.34
N SER A 17 17.72 0.34 -5.52
CA SER A 17 18.63 0.59 -6.65
C SER A 17 19.70 1.63 -6.31
N ARG A 18 19.36 2.70 -5.58
CA ARG A 18 20.35 3.67 -5.09
C ARG A 18 21.34 3.05 -4.09
N GLN A 19 20.89 2.16 -3.22
CA GLN A 19 21.79 1.45 -2.29
C GLN A 19 22.76 0.54 -3.05
N ILE A 20 22.26 -0.22 -4.03
CA ILE A 20 23.09 -1.06 -4.90
C ILE A 20 24.12 -0.22 -5.65
N ALA A 21 23.68 0.87 -6.28
CA ALA A 21 24.56 1.81 -6.98
C ALA A 21 25.62 2.41 -6.05
N HIS A 22 25.27 2.71 -4.79
CA HIS A 22 26.23 3.22 -3.80
C HIS A 22 27.29 2.18 -3.44
N VAL A 23 26.90 0.92 -3.22
CA VAL A 23 27.85 -0.18 -2.96
C VAL A 23 28.77 -0.40 -4.16
N GLN A 24 28.22 -0.45 -5.37
CA GLN A 24 29.00 -0.56 -6.61
C GLN A 24 29.99 0.60 -6.75
N HIS A 25 29.55 1.83 -6.49
CA HIS A 25 30.43 3.00 -6.52
C HIS A 25 31.54 2.94 -5.45
N ALA A 26 31.24 2.46 -4.25
CA ALA A 26 32.23 2.29 -3.20
C ALA A 26 33.28 1.24 -3.60
N THR A 27 32.85 0.10 -4.14
CA THR A 27 33.75 -0.93 -4.67
C THR A 27 34.60 -0.37 -5.79
N LYS A 28 34.00 0.34 -6.75
CA LYS A 28 34.73 1.02 -7.82
C LYS A 28 35.82 1.94 -7.27
N LYS A 29 35.50 2.77 -6.27
CA LYS A 29 36.48 3.67 -5.64
C LYS A 29 37.64 2.91 -4.99
N GLN A 30 37.38 1.74 -4.38
CA GLN A 30 38.45 0.89 -3.86
C GLN A 30 39.33 0.33 -4.98
N MET A 31 38.73 -0.08 -6.10
CA MET A 31 39.46 -0.55 -7.29
C MET A 31 40.30 0.56 -7.93
N ASP A 32 39.77 1.78 -8.03
CA ASP A 32 40.52 2.95 -8.53
C ASP A 32 41.72 3.26 -7.61
N GLY A 33 41.55 3.11 -6.29
CA GLY A 33 42.64 3.23 -5.33
C GLY A 33 43.70 2.13 -5.48
N HIS A 34 43.27 0.87 -5.61
CA HIS A 34 44.17 -0.28 -5.85
C HIS A 34 44.95 -0.13 -7.15
N ALA A 35 44.28 0.28 -8.23
CA ALA A 35 44.92 0.60 -9.51
C ALA A 35 45.97 1.71 -9.36
N GLY A 36 45.70 2.73 -8.55
CA GLY A 36 46.69 3.77 -8.23
C GLY A 36 47.91 3.25 -7.49
N VAL A 37 47.72 2.31 -6.56
CA VAL A 37 48.84 1.64 -5.86
C VAL A 37 49.65 0.79 -6.83
N LEU A 38 48.99 -0.03 -7.66
CA LEU A 38 49.65 -0.84 -8.69
C LEU A 38 50.46 0.02 -9.66
N ASP A 39 49.92 1.15 -10.12
CA ASP A 39 50.65 2.08 -11.00
C ASP A 39 51.91 2.65 -10.33
N ALA A 40 51.83 3.03 -9.04
CA ALA A 40 52.99 3.50 -8.28
C ALA A 40 54.04 2.39 -8.08
N GLU A 41 53.60 1.17 -7.76
CA GLU A 41 54.48 0.02 -7.62
C GLU A 41 55.17 -0.35 -8.94
N ILE A 42 54.43 -0.37 -10.06
CA ILE A 42 54.99 -0.61 -11.39
C ILE A 42 56.08 0.41 -11.70
N LYS A 43 55.84 1.70 -11.43
CA LYS A 43 56.84 2.76 -11.65
C LYS A 43 58.10 2.54 -10.81
N LEU A 44 57.93 2.20 -9.53
CA LEU A 44 59.04 1.96 -8.61
C LEU A 44 59.86 0.72 -9.00
N ASP A 45 59.17 -0.39 -9.27
CA ASP A 45 59.79 -1.68 -9.60
C ASP A 45 60.46 -1.64 -10.97
N SER A 46 59.83 -1.01 -11.97
CA SER A 46 60.44 -0.77 -13.28
C SER A 46 61.72 0.06 -13.15
N SER A 47 61.73 1.06 -12.28
CA SER A 47 62.92 1.90 -12.02
C SER A 47 64.06 1.12 -11.34
N ARG A 48 63.74 0.01 -10.67
CA ARG A 48 64.71 -0.90 -10.02
C ARG A 48 65.11 -2.07 -10.92
N GLY A 49 64.58 -2.15 -12.14
CA GLY A 49 64.81 -3.27 -13.06
C GLY A 49 64.11 -4.57 -12.65
N VAL A 50 63.10 -4.50 -11.78
CA VAL A 50 62.27 -5.64 -11.37
C VAL A 50 61.19 -5.89 -12.44
N ASP A 51 60.85 -7.15 -12.70
CA ASP A 51 59.78 -7.51 -13.63
C ASP A 51 58.41 -7.05 -13.11
N VAL A 52 57.65 -6.37 -13.97
CA VAL A 52 56.34 -5.78 -13.68
C VAL A 52 55.22 -6.33 -14.55
N THR A 53 55.48 -7.35 -15.38
CA THR A 53 54.50 -7.94 -16.32
C THR A 53 53.18 -8.28 -15.63
N LYS A 54 53.21 -9.08 -14.57
CA LYS A 54 52.02 -9.48 -13.81
C LYS A 54 51.26 -8.30 -13.19
N LYS A 55 51.98 -7.29 -12.69
CA LYS A 55 51.35 -6.09 -12.10
C LYS A 55 50.63 -5.26 -13.17
N LYS A 56 51.17 -5.19 -14.38
CA LYS A 56 50.50 -4.52 -15.52
C LYS A 56 49.23 -5.26 -15.93
N GLU A 57 49.27 -6.58 -16.01
CA GLU A 57 48.08 -7.39 -16.26
C GLU A 57 47.00 -7.17 -15.19
N GLU A 58 47.38 -7.19 -13.92
CA GLU A 58 46.46 -6.93 -12.80
C GLU A 58 45.89 -5.50 -12.84
N LEU A 59 46.70 -4.51 -13.21
CA LEU A 59 46.27 -3.12 -13.36
C LEU A 59 45.21 -3.00 -14.45
N GLU A 60 45.44 -3.60 -15.62
CA GLU A 60 44.49 -3.59 -16.74
C GLU A 60 43.18 -4.30 -16.36
N GLU A 61 43.25 -5.46 -15.71
CA GLU A 61 42.06 -6.19 -15.26
C GLU A 61 41.27 -5.37 -14.22
N THR A 62 41.97 -4.74 -13.27
CA THR A 62 41.36 -3.89 -12.24
C THR A 62 40.67 -2.68 -12.86
N GLN A 63 41.31 -2.02 -13.83
CA GLN A 63 40.72 -0.87 -14.54
C GLN A 63 39.50 -1.29 -15.36
N LYS A 64 39.59 -2.43 -16.06
CA LYS A 64 38.47 -2.97 -16.84
C LYS A 64 37.25 -3.25 -15.95
N LYS A 65 37.44 -3.97 -14.84
CA LYS A 65 36.37 -4.26 -13.88
C LYS A 65 35.80 -2.99 -13.24
N SER A 66 36.64 -1.99 -12.96
CA SER A 66 36.19 -0.68 -12.46
C SER A 66 35.28 0.03 -13.47
N ALA A 67 35.64 0.00 -14.76
CA ALA A 67 34.82 0.55 -15.83
C ALA A 67 33.49 -0.21 -16.00
N GLU A 68 33.50 -1.54 -15.97
CA GLU A 68 32.29 -2.38 -15.99
C GLU A 68 31.35 -2.07 -14.81
N LEU A 69 31.90 -1.85 -13.62
CA LEU A 69 31.13 -1.43 -12.44
C LEU A 69 30.50 -0.05 -12.63
N ALA A 70 31.21 0.88 -13.27
CA ALA A 70 30.68 2.21 -13.56
C ALA A 70 29.49 2.14 -14.53
N GLU A 71 29.60 1.34 -15.59
CA GLU A 71 28.50 1.08 -16.53
C GLU A 71 27.30 0.43 -15.83
N THR A 72 27.54 -0.58 -15.00
CA THR A 72 26.50 -1.25 -14.22
C THR A 72 25.79 -0.29 -13.25
N THR A 73 26.54 0.63 -12.64
CA THR A 73 25.99 1.67 -11.76
C THR A 73 25.06 2.61 -12.54
N ILE A 74 25.50 3.04 -13.73
CA ILE A 74 24.70 3.90 -14.62
C ILE A 74 23.41 3.18 -15.04
N ASN A 75 23.51 1.91 -15.43
CA ASN A 75 22.35 1.10 -15.82
C ASN A 75 21.36 0.95 -14.66
N THR A 76 21.84 0.62 -13.46
CA THR A 76 21.02 0.47 -12.25
C THR A 76 20.24 1.75 -11.94
N LEU A 77 20.89 2.91 -12.02
CA LEU A 77 20.25 4.21 -11.79
C LEU A 77 19.31 4.60 -12.93
N THR A 78 19.63 4.24 -14.17
CA THR A 78 18.78 4.51 -15.33
C THR A 78 17.48 3.74 -15.25
N THR A 79 17.53 2.43 -15.01
CA THR A 79 16.34 1.59 -14.81
C THR A 79 15.48 2.11 -13.66
N ALA A 80 16.07 2.47 -12.52
CA ALA A 80 15.32 3.05 -11.40
C ALA A 80 14.60 4.35 -11.77
N ASN A 81 15.23 5.21 -12.58
CA ASN A 81 14.61 6.45 -13.05
C ASN A 81 13.47 6.19 -14.06
N GLU A 82 13.63 5.20 -14.94
CA GLU A 82 12.59 4.79 -15.88
C GLU A 82 11.37 4.22 -15.14
N ASP A 83 11.60 3.35 -14.16
CA ASP A 83 10.55 2.78 -13.32
C ASP A 83 9.77 3.85 -12.56
N LEU A 84 10.45 4.84 -11.98
CA LEU A 84 9.80 5.98 -11.33
C LEU A 84 8.94 6.78 -12.30
N LYS A 85 9.44 7.07 -13.51
CA LYS A 85 8.67 7.80 -14.54
C LYS A 85 7.44 7.02 -14.97
N LYS A 86 7.58 5.71 -15.19
CA LYS A 86 6.48 4.81 -15.57
C LYS A 86 5.43 4.74 -14.48
N ALA A 87 5.87 4.49 -13.25
CA ALA A 87 4.99 4.46 -12.09
C ALA A 87 4.23 5.79 -11.94
N THR A 88 4.89 6.94 -12.14
CA THR A 88 4.25 8.27 -12.00
C THR A 88 3.10 8.44 -13.00
N LYS A 89 3.29 7.94 -14.23
CA LYS A 89 2.22 7.96 -15.25
C LYS A 89 1.08 7.02 -14.87
N GLU A 90 1.40 5.79 -14.49
CA GLU A 90 0.43 4.77 -14.07
C GLU A 90 -0.39 5.21 -12.85
N ASP A 91 0.26 5.84 -11.87
CA ASP A 91 -0.40 6.40 -10.69
C ASP A 91 -1.43 7.48 -11.08
N LEU A 92 -1.03 8.37 -11.99
CA LEU A 92 -1.88 9.47 -12.42
C LEU A 92 -3.08 8.96 -13.24
N GLU A 93 -2.89 7.93 -14.06
CA GLU A 93 -3.96 7.23 -14.76
C GLU A 93 -4.91 6.51 -13.79
N ALA A 94 -4.36 5.81 -12.78
CA ALA A 94 -5.16 5.15 -11.75
C ALA A 94 -6.01 6.15 -10.97
N GLN A 95 -5.45 7.29 -10.56
CA GLN A 95 -6.21 8.36 -9.88
C GLN A 95 -7.33 8.94 -10.75
N ARG A 96 -7.11 9.09 -12.07
CA ARG A 96 -8.17 9.54 -12.98
C ARG A 96 -9.28 8.50 -13.11
N ALA A 97 -8.92 7.22 -13.23
CA ALA A 97 -9.89 6.14 -13.31
C ALA A 97 -10.72 6.01 -12.02
N GLU A 98 -10.07 6.13 -10.86
CA GLU A 98 -10.74 6.10 -9.55
C GLU A 98 -11.76 7.25 -9.42
N LYS A 99 -11.36 8.49 -9.74
CA LYS A 99 -12.28 9.65 -9.73
C LYS A 99 -13.46 9.47 -10.70
N ALA A 100 -13.22 8.92 -11.89
CA ALA A 100 -14.29 8.65 -12.85
C ALA A 100 -15.26 7.58 -12.35
N ALA A 101 -14.76 6.52 -11.70
CA ALA A 101 -15.57 5.48 -11.09
C ALA A 101 -16.39 6.01 -9.91
N GLU A 102 -15.78 6.83 -9.05
CA GLU A 102 -16.44 7.47 -7.92
C GLU A 102 -17.60 8.37 -8.39
N LYS A 103 -17.37 9.19 -9.42
CA LYS A 103 -18.41 10.04 -10.01
C LYS A 103 -19.59 9.23 -10.55
N LYS A 104 -19.33 8.15 -11.31
CA LYS A 104 -20.38 7.26 -11.81
C LYS A 104 -21.18 6.59 -10.70
N LYS A 105 -20.51 6.20 -9.60
CA LYS A 105 -21.18 5.60 -8.44
C LYS A 105 -22.08 6.62 -7.74
N ALA A 106 -21.62 7.86 -7.60
CA ALA A 106 -22.41 8.95 -7.02
C ALA A 106 -23.63 9.30 -7.89
N GLU A 107 -23.48 9.40 -9.21
CA GLU A 107 -24.59 9.66 -10.14
C GLU A 107 -25.67 8.56 -10.05
N LYS A 108 -25.28 7.28 -10.10
CA LYS A 108 -26.22 6.15 -9.95
C LYS A 108 -26.94 6.16 -8.60
N ALA A 109 -26.24 6.51 -7.52
CA ALA A 109 -26.85 6.59 -6.20
C ALA A 109 -27.87 7.73 -6.09
N ALA A 110 -27.59 8.87 -6.73
CA ALA A 110 -28.51 10.01 -6.79
C ALA A 110 -29.75 9.69 -7.62
N GLU A 111 -29.58 9.04 -8.78
CA GLU A 111 -30.68 8.61 -9.64
C GLU A 111 -31.59 7.60 -8.93
N LYS A 112 -31.01 6.61 -8.24
CA LYS A 112 -31.77 5.63 -7.45
C LYS A 112 -32.59 6.31 -6.34
N LYS A 113 -32.01 7.28 -5.63
CA LYS A 113 -32.73 8.04 -4.59
C LYS A 113 -33.88 8.88 -5.15
N LYS A 114 -33.70 9.47 -6.34
CA LYS A 114 -34.76 10.24 -7.01
C LYS A 114 -35.92 9.33 -7.45
N ALA A 115 -35.60 8.16 -8.02
CA ALA A 115 -36.59 7.18 -8.42
C ALA A 115 -37.36 6.58 -7.22
N GLU A 116 -36.69 6.30 -6.11
CA GLU A 116 -37.35 5.85 -4.86
C GLU A 116 -38.28 6.93 -4.28
N LYS A 117 -37.90 8.22 -4.37
CA LYS A 117 -38.74 9.34 -3.90
C LYS A 117 -39.97 9.54 -4.79
N GLU A 118 -39.82 9.51 -6.11
CA GLU A 118 -40.92 9.61 -7.07
C GLU A 118 -41.89 8.42 -6.92
N ALA A 119 -41.38 7.20 -6.75
CA ALA A 119 -42.21 6.01 -6.53
C ALA A 119 -42.95 6.04 -5.17
N ALA A 120 -42.37 6.63 -4.13
CA ALA A 120 -43.02 6.83 -2.84
C ALA A 120 -44.12 7.90 -2.92
N GLU A 121 -43.88 8.99 -3.65
CA GLU A 121 -44.88 10.05 -3.88
C GLU A 121 -46.06 9.54 -4.71
N GLU A 122 -45.82 8.76 -5.77
CA GLU A 122 -46.90 8.16 -6.60
C GLU A 122 -47.75 7.15 -5.79
N ARG A 123 -47.15 6.42 -4.84
CA ARG A 123 -47.87 5.54 -3.91
C ARG A 123 -48.74 6.30 -2.90
N ILE A 124 -48.26 7.44 -2.40
CA ILE A 124 -49.04 8.30 -1.49
C ILE A 124 -50.21 8.96 -2.23
N GLU A 125 -50.02 9.33 -3.49
CA GLU A 125 -51.08 9.91 -4.33
C GLU A 125 -52.17 8.89 -4.68
N LYS A 126 -51.80 7.66 -5.05
CA LYS A 126 -52.77 6.56 -5.25
C LYS A 126 -53.54 6.19 -3.98
N ALA A 127 -52.92 6.26 -2.80
CA ALA A 127 -53.60 5.99 -1.52
C ALA A 127 -54.62 7.06 -1.13
N LYS A 128 -54.43 8.33 -1.55
CA LYS A 128 -55.39 9.42 -1.31
C LYS A 128 -56.64 9.34 -2.18
N VAL A 129 -56.54 8.80 -3.40
CA VAL A 129 -57.70 8.60 -4.31
C VAL A 129 -58.63 7.50 -3.80
N SER A 130 -58.15 6.58 -2.97
CA SER A 130 -58.96 5.51 -2.38
C SER A 130 -59.71 5.89 -1.08
N THR A 131 -59.62 7.15 -0.62
CA THR A 131 -60.19 7.60 0.68
C THR A 131 -61.34 8.62 0.52
N SER A 132 -61.96 8.69 -0.66
CA SER A 132 -63.10 9.60 -0.93
C SER A 132 -64.34 8.85 -1.40
N GLU A 133 -64.80 7.84 -0.66
CA GLU A 133 -66.23 7.51 -0.67
C GLU A 133 -66.66 6.77 0.60
N SER A 134 -67.68 7.35 1.23
CA SER A 134 -68.54 6.85 2.30
C SER A 134 -67.98 6.73 3.71
N GLY A 135 -68.53 7.58 4.58
CA GLY A 135 -68.39 7.49 6.02
C GLY A 135 -69.37 6.53 6.69
N GLU A 136 -69.27 6.58 8.01
CA GLU A 136 -70.12 6.08 9.10
C GLU A 136 -69.96 4.64 9.61
N VAL A 137 -69.17 4.57 10.70
CA VAL A 137 -69.39 3.90 12.00
C VAL A 137 -70.42 2.76 12.09
N SER A 138 -69.95 1.60 12.56
CA SER A 138 -70.64 0.87 13.61
C SER A 138 -69.63 0.12 14.50
N ASP A 139 -69.98 0.13 15.77
CA ASP A 139 -69.25 -0.28 16.97
C ASP A 139 -69.24 -1.81 17.17
N GLU A 140 -68.52 -2.21 18.22
CA GLU A 140 -68.69 -3.45 18.99
C GLU A 140 -67.75 -4.66 18.71
N ALA A 141 -66.72 -4.70 19.56
CA ALA A 141 -66.25 -5.84 20.35
C ALA A 141 -65.16 -6.82 19.84
N ALA A 142 -64.26 -7.06 20.81
CA ALA A 142 -63.26 -8.12 20.95
C ALA A 142 -61.98 -7.94 20.10
N SER A 143 -60.78 -7.83 20.64
CA SER A 143 -60.28 -8.13 21.99
C SER A 143 -58.97 -7.38 22.22
N VAL A 144 -58.89 -6.69 23.35
CA VAL A 144 -57.67 -6.10 23.88
C VAL A 144 -56.72 -7.22 24.32
N SER A 145 -55.43 -7.08 23.98
CA SER A 145 -54.36 -7.60 24.82
C SER A 145 -53.17 -6.65 24.69
N THR A 146 -53.15 -5.69 25.61
CA THR A 146 -51.97 -4.92 25.96
C THR A 146 -51.38 -5.50 27.24
N GLU A 147 -50.07 -5.29 27.37
CA GLU A 147 -49.19 -5.51 28.53
C GLU A 147 -48.39 -6.80 28.56
N GLY A 148 -47.08 -6.59 28.69
CA GLY A 148 -46.12 -7.65 28.92
C GLY A 148 -44.69 -7.27 28.55
N THR A 149 -44.17 -6.15 29.09
CA THR A 149 -42.73 -5.99 29.20
C THR A 149 -42.20 -7.10 30.11
N VAL A 150 -41.35 -7.97 29.57
CA VAL A 150 -40.38 -8.72 30.37
C VAL A 150 -39.05 -8.61 29.67
N LEU A 151 -38.25 -7.66 30.16
CA LEU A 151 -36.80 -7.68 30.02
C LEU A 151 -36.30 -8.88 30.85
N ASP A 152 -35.91 -9.95 30.19
CA ASP A 152 -34.89 -10.83 30.76
C ASP A 152 -33.80 -11.07 29.70
N GLY A 153 -32.58 -10.86 30.15
CA GLY A 153 -31.45 -10.49 29.31
C GLY A 153 -30.96 -11.61 28.41
N ALA A 154 -30.84 -11.30 27.12
CA ALA A 154 -29.77 -11.79 26.26
C ALA A 154 -29.77 -10.99 24.95
N SER A 155 -28.81 -10.09 24.80
CA SER A 155 -28.45 -9.51 23.52
C SER A 155 -27.76 -10.56 22.66
N ILE A 156 -28.36 -10.93 21.52
CA ILE A 156 -27.66 -11.65 20.46
C ILE A 156 -28.00 -10.99 19.12
N ASP A 157 -27.18 -10.00 18.75
CA ASP A 157 -26.92 -9.66 17.36
C ASP A 157 -25.96 -10.71 16.79
N ILE A 158 -26.21 -11.20 15.58
CA ILE A 158 -25.23 -11.54 14.52
C ILE A 158 -26.02 -12.11 13.34
N VAL A 159 -26.05 -11.40 12.22
CA VAL A 159 -25.40 -11.71 10.92
C VAL A 159 -25.73 -10.54 9.98
N SER A 160 -24.83 -9.86 9.28
CA SER A 160 -23.70 -10.37 8.52
C SER A 160 -22.73 -9.21 8.20
N SER A 161 -21.44 -9.51 8.18
CA SER A 161 -20.34 -8.72 7.60
C SER A 161 -20.16 -7.26 8.10
N GLY A 162 -19.35 -7.10 9.15
CA GLY A 162 -18.81 -5.80 9.56
C GLY A 162 -17.82 -5.95 10.72
N ILE A 163 -16.55 -5.68 10.45
CA ILE A 163 -15.46 -5.57 11.44
C ILE A 163 -15.86 -4.56 12.52
N THR A 164 -15.81 -4.97 13.80
CA THR A 164 -15.64 -4.03 14.91
C THR A 164 -14.76 -4.62 16.01
N VAL A 165 -14.04 -3.69 16.62
CA VAL A 165 -12.84 -3.86 17.44
C VAL A 165 -13.17 -4.47 18.80
N SER A 166 -12.52 -5.59 19.12
CA SER A 166 -12.53 -6.17 20.47
C SER A 166 -11.70 -5.29 21.40
N THR A 167 -12.36 -4.51 22.24
CA THR A 167 -11.78 -4.00 23.49
C THR A 167 -11.97 -5.08 24.55
N GLY A 168 -11.18 -6.15 24.42
CA GLY A 168 -11.08 -7.22 25.40
C GLY A 168 -10.15 -6.81 26.54
N ALA A 169 -10.67 -6.88 27.77
CA ALA A 169 -9.94 -6.69 29.00
C ALA A 169 -8.62 -7.49 29.04
N VAL A 170 -7.59 -6.87 29.63
CA VAL A 170 -6.30 -7.49 29.93
C VAL A 170 -6.53 -8.63 30.92
N SER A 171 -6.48 -9.87 30.44
CA SER A 171 -6.22 -11.03 31.28
C SER A 171 -4.71 -11.22 31.32
N GLU A 172 -4.12 -11.03 32.50
CA GLU A 172 -2.70 -11.25 32.78
C GLU A 172 -2.27 -12.66 32.32
N PRO A 173 -1.08 -12.80 31.70
CA PRO A 173 -0.48 -14.12 31.59
C PRO A 173 -0.04 -14.57 32.98
N ALA A 174 -0.56 -15.70 33.45
CA ALA A 174 -0.05 -16.39 34.64
C ALA A 174 1.45 -16.62 34.48
N GLY A 175 2.25 -15.82 35.19
CA GLY A 175 3.68 -15.98 35.30
C GLY A 175 3.98 -17.35 35.91
N LYS A 176 4.70 -18.20 35.18
CA LYS A 176 5.37 -19.34 35.77
C LYS A 176 6.54 -18.80 36.58
N ASN A 177 6.37 -18.74 37.90
CA ASN A 177 7.44 -18.48 38.84
C ASN A 177 8.53 -19.54 38.63
N VAL A 178 9.72 -19.11 38.23
CA VAL A 178 10.92 -19.95 38.29
C VAL A 178 11.36 -19.95 39.73
N ASP A 179 11.18 -21.07 40.43
CA ASP A 179 11.81 -21.32 41.72
C ASP A 179 13.33 -21.28 41.53
N VAL A 180 13.96 -20.19 41.95
CA VAL A 180 15.41 -20.14 42.16
C VAL A 180 15.66 -20.86 43.47
N LYS A 181 16.10 -22.12 43.37
CA LYS A 181 16.58 -22.90 44.50
C LYS A 181 17.92 -22.30 44.95
N VAL A 182 17.91 -21.64 46.11
CA VAL A 182 19.10 -21.27 46.89
C VAL A 182 19.69 -22.52 47.54
#